data_AF-A0A1E9PPM4-F1
#
_entry.id   AF-A0A1E9PPM4-F1
#
_cell.length_a   1.000
_cell.length_b   1.000
_cell.length_c   1.000
_cell.angle_alpha   90.00
_cell.angle_beta   90.00
_cell.angle_gamma   90.00
#
_symmetry.space_group_name_H-M   'P 1'
#
loop_
_entity.id
_entity.type
_entity.pdbx_description
1 polymer ?
#
loop_
_entity_poly.entity_id
_entity_poly.type
_entity_poly.pdbx_seq_one_letter_code
_entity_poly.pdbx_strand_id
1 'polypeptide(L)'
;MATTYTYLNSYKLYPNPNSPEQKGCIVTVQLSGDETGNLSVTLPDDVTEYGEDYQVKQALEQHYRNLKPEQYQTEIVEKAQAQVDQATSALQEFKDNLATVSDEALTKVQSQLEDLVSQATESLNERLSTVEIETENLKQLINAKDLTDDQKEEIESKYPDWEPDTDYTEGMIVNFDGTQYEVLSDHTSQADWLPSDTPALYTEVKQDSLDDGTEVIKDFVQPTGNHDTYSQGDKVIFNGEVYESIVDDNAYSPDDSPENWKIIQ
;
A
#
# COMPACT_ATOMS: atom_id res chain seq x y z
N MET A 1 26.38 -1.34 30.40
CA MET A 1 26.91 -2.64 30.89
C MET A 1 26.16 -3.72 30.14
N ALA A 2 26.86 -4.51 29.32
CA ALA A 2 26.25 -5.56 28.53
C ALA A 2 25.90 -6.73 29.47
N THR A 3 24.62 -6.97 29.68
CA THR A 3 24.15 -8.19 30.35
C THR A 3 24.43 -9.35 29.41
N THR A 4 25.36 -10.23 29.79
CA THR A 4 25.70 -11.43 29.03
C THR A 4 24.59 -12.45 29.25
N TYR A 5 23.65 -12.54 28.31
CA TYR A 5 22.63 -13.58 28.31
C TYR A 5 23.21 -14.88 27.75
N THR A 6 23.01 -15.98 28.48
CA THR A 6 23.39 -17.32 28.01
C THR A 6 22.09 -18.06 27.68
N TYR A 7 21.90 -18.42 26.41
CA TYR A 7 20.68 -19.07 25.91
C TYR A 7 20.88 -20.57 25.91
N LEU A 8 20.12 -21.30 26.70
CA LEU A 8 19.84 -22.72 26.42
C LEU A 8 18.67 -23.14 27.28
N ASN A 9 17.53 -23.48 26.65
CA ASN A 9 16.79 -24.72 26.95
C ASN A 9 15.52 -24.95 26.11
N SER A 10 14.90 -23.93 25.49
CA SER A 10 13.87 -24.17 24.46
C SER A 10 13.60 -22.95 23.55
N TYR A 11 13.33 -23.23 22.28
CA TYR A 11 13.05 -22.28 21.20
C TYR A 11 11.77 -22.71 20.48
N LYS A 12 10.86 -21.77 20.21
CA LYS A 12 9.68 -21.99 19.36
C LYS A 12 9.45 -20.81 18.44
N LEU A 13 9.34 -21.11 17.15
CA LEU A 13 9.02 -20.16 16.11
C LEU A 13 7.58 -20.38 15.67
N TYR A 14 6.82 -19.28 15.64
CA TYR A 14 5.49 -19.28 15.08
C TYR A 14 5.50 -18.37 13.86
N PRO A 15 5.43 -18.92 12.63
CA PRO A 15 5.00 -18.11 11.50
C PRO A 15 3.61 -17.58 11.84
N ASN A 16 3.27 -16.38 11.37
CA ASN A 16 2.06 -15.70 11.81
C ASN A 16 0.82 -16.57 11.57
N PRO A 17 0.20 -17.14 12.62
CA PRO A 17 -0.69 -18.27 12.45
C PRO A 17 -2.05 -17.92 11.85
N ASN A 18 -2.37 -16.62 11.73
CA ASN A 18 -3.68 -16.14 11.29
C ASN A 18 -3.64 -15.17 10.09
N SER A 19 -2.47 -14.85 9.52
CA SER A 19 -2.38 -13.86 8.44
C SER A 19 -1.13 -14.07 7.56
N PRO A 20 -1.26 -14.66 6.36
CA PRO A 20 -0.12 -14.85 5.43
C PRO A 20 0.44 -13.55 4.84
N GLU A 21 -0.26 -12.42 4.99
CA GLU A 21 0.15 -11.09 4.51
C GLU A 21 0.93 -10.28 5.54
N GLN A 22 0.95 -10.72 6.80
CA GLN A 22 1.52 -9.93 7.89
C GLN A 22 3.03 -10.18 7.99
N LYS A 23 3.82 -9.20 7.53
CA LYS A 23 5.29 -9.18 7.66
C LYS A 23 5.67 -9.42 9.13
N GLY A 24 6.47 -10.46 9.38
CA GLY A 24 6.92 -10.78 10.74
C GLY A 24 6.83 -12.26 11.12
N CYS A 25 7.33 -12.57 12.31
CA CYS A 25 7.10 -13.85 12.97
C CYS A 25 7.13 -13.66 14.49
N ILE A 26 6.62 -14.63 15.24
CA ILE A 26 6.73 -14.63 16.71
C ILE A 26 7.83 -15.60 17.10
N VAL A 27 8.84 -15.07 17.79
CA VAL A 27 9.90 -15.87 18.38
C VAL A 27 9.66 -15.97 19.87
N THR A 28 9.56 -17.19 20.38
CA THR A 28 9.53 -17.47 21.82
C THR A 28 10.84 -18.11 22.24
N VAL A 29 11.59 -17.42 23.10
CA VAL A 29 12.83 -17.91 23.70
C VAL A 29 12.65 -18.07 25.20
N GLN A 30 13.08 -19.22 25.72
CA GLN A 30 13.15 -19.43 27.17
C GLN A 30 14.51 -18.95 27.67
N LEU A 31 14.51 -17.97 28.58
CA LEU A 31 15.70 -17.40 29.17
C LEU A 31 16.09 -18.16 30.45
N SER A 32 17.38 -18.43 30.61
CA SER A 32 17.97 -19.00 31.83
C SER A 32 19.09 -18.07 32.34
N GLY A 33 19.11 -17.78 33.65
CA GLY A 33 20.03 -16.79 34.26
C GLY A 33 19.44 -16.10 35.49
N ASP A 34 19.88 -14.86 35.75
CA ASP A 34 19.41 -14.03 36.89
C ASP A 34 17.92 -13.63 36.76
N GLU A 35 17.40 -13.58 35.53
CA GLU A 35 15.98 -13.51 35.20
C GLU A 35 15.61 -14.78 34.43
N THR A 36 14.61 -15.52 34.91
CA THR A 36 14.11 -16.75 34.27
C THR A 36 12.69 -16.51 33.78
N GLY A 37 12.41 -16.85 32.52
CA GLY A 37 11.09 -16.61 31.93
C GLY A 37 11.02 -16.95 30.44
N ASN A 38 9.79 -16.91 29.91
CA ASN A 38 9.55 -17.01 28.48
C ASN A 38 9.44 -15.60 27.90
N LEU A 39 10.30 -15.29 26.92
CA LEU A 39 10.25 -14.07 26.16
C LEU A 39 9.59 -14.38 24.81
N SER A 40 8.38 -13.87 24.60
CA SER A 40 7.69 -13.94 23.32
C SER A 40 7.70 -12.55 22.68
N VAL A 41 8.28 -12.44 21.49
CA VAL A 41 8.48 -11.17 20.79
C VAL A 41 7.96 -11.29 19.36
N THR A 42 7.15 -10.32 18.95
CA THR A 42 6.76 -10.13 17.56
C THR A 42 7.87 -9.38 16.84
N LEU A 43 8.48 -10.04 15.86
CA LEU A 43 9.46 -9.45 14.96
C LEU A 43 8.77 -8.74 13.81
N PRO A 44 9.30 -7.59 13.35
CA PRO A 44 8.76 -6.87 12.21
C PRO A 44 8.98 -7.60 10.88
N ASP A 45 10.03 -8.42 10.81
CA ASP A 45 10.39 -9.20 9.62
C ASP A 45 10.20 -10.69 9.88
N ASP A 46 9.78 -11.42 8.84
CA ASP A 46 9.75 -12.88 8.89
C ASP A 46 11.18 -13.38 8.77
N VAL A 47 11.68 -13.99 9.85
CA VAL A 47 13.05 -14.52 9.90
C VAL A 47 13.06 -16.06 9.85
N THR A 48 11.95 -16.68 9.49
CA THR A 48 11.79 -18.15 9.50
C THR A 48 12.77 -18.89 8.62
N GLU A 49 13.26 -18.27 7.55
CA GLU A 49 14.25 -18.86 6.64
C GLU A 49 15.69 -18.84 7.17
N TYR A 50 15.99 -18.06 8.21
CA TYR A 50 17.34 -17.93 8.76
C TYR A 50 17.65 -18.97 9.84
N GLY A 51 18.93 -19.13 10.19
CA GLY A 51 19.35 -20.03 11.27
C GLY A 51 18.88 -19.57 12.66
N GLU A 52 18.77 -20.51 13.59
CA GLU A 52 18.30 -20.29 14.97
C GLU A 52 19.04 -19.15 15.68
N ASP A 53 20.37 -19.08 15.55
CA ASP A 53 21.19 -18.01 16.14
C ASP A 53 20.76 -16.60 15.66
N TYR A 54 20.43 -16.48 14.37
CA TYR A 54 19.96 -15.21 13.79
C TYR A 54 18.57 -14.87 14.30
N GLN A 55 17.66 -15.84 14.33
CA GLN A 55 16.28 -15.67 14.81
C GLN A 55 16.23 -15.25 16.28
N VAL A 56 17.03 -15.91 17.12
CA VAL A 56 17.20 -15.57 18.54
C VAL A 56 17.78 -14.16 18.68
N LYS A 57 18.84 -13.82 17.93
CA LYS A 57 19.43 -12.48 17.93
C LYS A 57 18.39 -11.39 17.62
N GLN A 58 17.57 -11.59 16.59
CA GLN A 58 16.52 -10.63 16.23
C GLN A 58 15.48 -10.46 17.35
N ALA A 59 15.05 -11.56 17.99
CA ALA A 59 14.10 -11.53 19.11
C ALA A 59 14.61 -10.68 20.28
N LEU A 60 15.90 -10.79 20.59
CA LEU A 60 16.54 -10.08 21.68
C LEU A 60 16.77 -8.61 21.36
N GLU A 61 17.17 -8.31 20.13
CA GLU A 61 17.30 -6.93 19.65
C GLU A 61 15.95 -6.20 19.69
N GLN A 62 14.88 -6.86 19.26
CA GLN A 62 13.53 -6.31 19.31
C GLN A 62 13.02 -6.16 20.77
N HIS A 63 13.33 -7.10 21.66
CA HIS A 63 13.02 -6.96 23.09
C HIS A 63 13.77 -5.78 23.73
N TYR A 64 15.05 -5.62 23.42
CA TYR A 64 15.87 -4.50 23.91
C TYR A 64 15.34 -3.16 23.40
N ARG A 65 14.96 -3.07 22.12
CA ARG A 65 14.29 -1.91 21.52
C ARG A 65 13.03 -1.52 22.29
N ASN A 66 12.19 -2.50 22.63
CA ASN A 66 10.93 -2.27 23.35
C ASN A 66 11.16 -1.78 24.79
N LEU A 67 12.20 -2.28 25.46
CA LEU A 67 12.52 -1.91 26.84
C LEU A 67 13.22 -0.56 26.96
N LYS A 68 14.07 -0.21 25.99
CA LYS A 68 15.00 0.92 26.07
C LYS A 68 15.06 1.69 24.76
N PRO A 69 13.94 2.32 24.34
CA PRO A 69 13.84 2.94 23.02
C PRO A 69 14.88 4.03 22.80
N GLU A 70 15.15 4.89 23.79
CA GLU A 70 16.14 5.97 23.67
C GLU A 70 17.59 5.44 23.58
N GLN A 71 17.95 4.43 24.38
CA GLN A 71 19.30 3.84 24.34
C GLN A 71 19.53 3.07 23.03
N TYR A 72 18.50 2.36 22.57
CA TYR A 72 18.54 1.64 21.30
C TYR A 72 18.76 2.57 20.10
N GLN A 73 18.07 3.72 20.07
CA GLN A 73 18.26 4.72 19.01
C GLN A 73 19.68 5.29 19.02
N THR A 74 20.25 5.59 20.20
CA THR A 74 21.65 6.04 20.31
C THR A 74 22.64 4.97 19.84
N GLU A 75 22.45 3.72 20.26
CA GLU A 75 23.34 2.60 19.87
C GLU A 75 23.28 2.29 18.36
N ILE A 76 22.12 2.45 17.71
CA ILE A 76 22.01 2.32 16.25
C ILE A 76 22.79 3.43 15.56
N VAL A 77 22.63 4.68 15.99
CA VAL A 77 23.35 5.81 15.41
C VAL A 77 24.86 5.65 15.62
N GLU A 78 25.30 5.20 16.79
CA GLU A 78 26.72 4.93 17.06
C GLU A 78 27.27 3.78 16.20
N LYS A 79 26.51 2.69 16.01
CA LYS A 79 26.90 1.59 15.12
C LYS A 79 26.94 2.02 13.65
N ALA A 80 25.97 2.81 13.20
CA ALA A 80 25.95 3.37 11.86
C ALA A 80 27.14 4.32 11.65
N GLN A 81 27.45 5.18 12.64
CA GLN A 81 28.60 6.06 12.60
C GLN A 81 29.92 5.28 12.58
N ALA A 82 30.05 4.20 13.36
CA ALA A 82 31.23 3.34 13.34
C ALA A 82 31.43 2.65 11.96
N GLN A 83 30.35 2.25 11.29
CA GLN A 83 30.41 1.72 9.93
C GLN A 83 30.82 2.81 8.92
N VAL A 84 30.33 4.03 9.07
CA VAL A 84 30.75 5.20 8.27
C VAL A 84 32.24 5.50 8.48
N ASP A 85 32.73 5.44 9.73
CA ASP A 85 34.14 5.69 10.06
C ASP A 85 35.04 4.58 9.50
N GLN A 86 34.58 3.32 9.54
CA GLN A 86 35.27 2.18 8.94
C GLN A 86 35.36 2.31 7.41
N ALA A 87 34.25 2.67 6.75
CA ALA A 87 34.20 2.90 5.31
C ALA A 87 35.09 4.08 4.90
N THR A 88 35.09 5.16 5.69
CA THR A 88 35.93 6.34 5.47
C THR A 88 37.41 6.01 5.59
N SER A 89 37.78 5.20 6.58
CA SER A 89 39.17 4.74 6.78
C SER A 89 39.64 3.85 5.64
N ALA A 90 38.79 2.90 5.19
CA ALA A 90 39.09 2.05 4.04
C ALA A 90 39.23 2.85 2.73
N LEU A 91 38.41 3.88 2.54
CA LEU A 91 38.52 4.79 1.40
C LEU A 91 39.82 5.61 1.41
N GLN A 92 40.27 6.03 2.60
CA GLN A 92 41.53 6.76 2.73
C GLN A 92 42.73 5.84 2.46
N GLU A 93 42.73 4.62 2.99
CA GLU A 93 43.77 3.62 2.72
C GLU A 93 43.83 3.25 1.23
N PHE A 94 42.67 3.15 0.58
CA PHE A 94 42.57 2.93 -0.87
C PHE A 94 43.18 4.10 -1.68
N LYS A 95 42.92 5.34 -1.28
CA LYS A 95 43.52 6.54 -1.91
C LYS A 95 45.03 6.59 -1.71
N ASP A 96 45.52 6.24 -0.52
CA ASP A 96 46.94 6.22 -0.21
C ASP A 96 47.67 5.12 -1.00
N ASN A 97 47.01 3.97 -1.21
CA ASN A 97 47.50 2.89 -2.07
C ASN A 97 47.48 3.26 -3.56
N LEU A 98 46.64 4.20 -4.00
CA LEU A 98 46.58 4.70 -5.38
C LEU A 98 47.85 5.49 -5.78
N ALA A 99 48.58 6.06 -4.82
CA ALA A 99 49.80 6.84 -5.08
C ALA A 99 51.00 5.99 -5.55
N THR A 100 50.87 4.66 -5.62
CA THR A 100 51.96 3.74 -5.97
C THR A 100 51.68 2.80 -7.16
N VAL A 101 50.56 2.93 -7.89
CA VAL A 101 50.18 1.98 -8.96
C VAL A 101 49.90 2.68 -10.31
N SER A 102 50.37 2.06 -11.40
CA SER A 102 50.27 2.53 -12.79
C SER A 102 48.83 2.66 -13.32
N ASP A 103 48.66 3.35 -14.47
CA ASP A 103 47.40 3.65 -15.19
C ASP A 103 46.39 2.49 -15.32
N GLU A 104 46.85 1.24 -15.21
CA GLU A 104 46.04 0.03 -15.26
C GLU A 104 45.14 -0.13 -14.02
N ALA A 105 45.59 0.32 -12.84
CA ALA A 105 44.78 0.35 -11.62
C ALA A 105 43.70 1.44 -11.67
N LEU A 106 44.04 2.63 -12.21
CA LEU A 106 43.08 3.71 -12.42
C LEU A 106 41.90 3.28 -13.32
N THR A 107 42.19 2.53 -14.38
CA THR A 107 41.17 2.01 -15.30
C THR A 107 40.25 0.99 -14.62
N LYS A 108 40.80 0.10 -13.78
CA LYS A 108 40.01 -0.89 -13.04
C LYS A 108 39.09 -0.24 -12.02
N VAL A 109 39.56 0.81 -11.34
CA VAL A 109 38.78 1.57 -10.36
C VAL A 109 37.66 2.35 -11.03
N GLN A 110 37.91 2.96 -12.18
CA GLN A 110 36.87 3.63 -12.97
C GLN A 110 35.76 2.66 -13.38
N SER A 111 36.12 1.48 -13.89
CA SER A 111 35.15 0.45 -14.26
C SER A 111 34.31 -0.04 -13.07
N GLN A 112 34.93 -0.22 -11.89
CA GLN A 112 34.18 -0.59 -10.69
C GLN A 112 33.23 0.52 -10.22
N LEU A 113 33.62 1.79 -10.39
CA LEU A 113 32.78 2.93 -10.03
C LEU A 113 31.54 3.03 -10.94
N GLU A 114 31.72 2.81 -12.25
CA GLU A 114 30.64 2.80 -13.24
C GLU A 114 29.64 1.68 -12.97
N ASP A 115 30.11 0.48 -12.64
CA ASP A 115 29.27 -0.67 -12.30
C ASP A 115 28.45 -0.40 -11.02
N LEU A 116 29.07 0.18 -10.00
CA LEU A 116 28.41 0.52 -8.74
C LEU A 116 27.34 1.61 -8.92
N VAL A 117 27.60 2.60 -9.78
CA VAL A 117 26.63 3.64 -10.15
C VAL A 117 25.46 3.03 -10.94
N SER A 118 25.72 2.08 -11.84
CA SER A 118 24.67 1.38 -12.58
C SER A 118 23.75 0.59 -11.64
N GLN A 119 24.33 -0.21 -10.75
CA GLN A 119 23.57 -1.01 -9.77
C GLN A 119 22.76 -0.13 -8.81
N ALA A 120 23.32 0.99 -8.35
CA ALA A 120 22.61 1.95 -7.51
C ALA A 120 21.44 2.60 -8.26
N THR A 121 21.61 2.91 -9.55
CA THR A 121 20.56 3.52 -10.39
C THR A 121 19.41 2.54 -10.65
N GLU A 122 19.72 1.28 -10.96
CA GLU A 122 18.72 0.23 -11.14
C GLU A 122 17.91 -0.01 -9.85
N SER A 123 18.59 -0.14 -8.71
CA SER A 123 17.93 -0.28 -7.41
C SER A 123 17.06 0.92 -7.04
N LEU A 124 17.48 2.14 -7.40
CA LEU A 124 16.68 3.34 -7.17
C LEU A 124 15.40 3.35 -8.03
N ASN A 125 15.49 2.92 -9.29
CA ASN A 125 14.35 2.87 -10.20
C ASN A 125 13.31 1.81 -9.79
N GLU A 126 13.75 0.65 -9.31
CA GLU A 126 12.85 -0.37 -8.74
C GLU A 126 12.12 0.14 -7.48
N ARG A 127 12.82 0.90 -6.63
CA ARG A 127 12.19 1.52 -5.46
C ARG A 127 11.23 2.64 -5.84
N LEU A 128 11.54 3.42 -6.86
CA LEU A 128 10.68 4.50 -7.34
C LEU A 128 9.36 3.93 -7.89
N SER A 129 9.42 2.87 -8.71
CA SER A 129 8.20 2.21 -9.20
C SER A 129 7.37 1.59 -8.08
N THR A 130 8.02 1.03 -7.05
CA THR A 130 7.32 0.50 -5.87
C THR A 130 6.61 1.60 -5.09
N VAL A 131 7.25 2.76 -4.89
CA VAL A 131 6.63 3.91 -4.19
C VAL A 131 5.49 4.51 -5.00
N GLU A 132 5.59 4.59 -6.33
CA GLU A 132 4.49 5.05 -7.19
C GLU A 132 3.27 4.12 -7.07
N ILE A 133 3.48 2.81 -7.06
CA ILE A 133 2.43 1.80 -6.84
C ILE A 133 1.85 1.93 -5.42
N GLU A 134 2.69 2.08 -4.40
CA GLU A 134 2.25 2.28 -3.01
C GLU A 134 1.52 3.62 -2.83
N THR A 135 1.87 4.65 -3.59
CA THR A 135 1.20 5.97 -3.59
C THR A 135 -0.15 5.90 -4.28
N GLU A 136 -0.27 5.16 -5.38
CA GLU A 136 -1.57 4.81 -5.98
C GLU A 136 -2.43 3.98 -5.02
N ASN A 137 -1.83 3.04 -4.27
CA ASN A 137 -2.52 2.28 -3.22
C ASN A 137 -2.85 3.11 -1.97
N LEU A 138 -2.26 4.30 -1.83
CA LEU A 138 -2.55 5.27 -0.77
C LEU A 138 -3.63 6.29 -1.18
N LYS A 139 -4.19 6.20 -2.40
CA LYS A 139 -5.47 6.86 -2.70
C LYS A 139 -6.47 6.40 -1.65
N GLN A 140 -6.90 7.33 -0.81
CA GLN A 140 -7.87 7.03 0.22
C GLN A 140 -9.15 6.63 -0.50
N LEU A 141 -9.52 5.35 -0.38
CA LEU A 141 -10.79 4.84 -0.85
C LEU A 141 -11.77 5.02 0.30
N ILE A 142 -12.78 5.85 0.11
CA ILE A 142 -13.86 6.03 1.09
C ILE A 142 -15.16 5.49 0.51
N ASN A 143 -15.95 4.81 1.34
CA ASN A 143 -17.30 4.45 0.94
C ASN A 143 -18.15 5.72 0.85
N ALA A 144 -18.94 5.87 -0.21
CA ALA A 144 -19.89 6.98 -0.36
C ALA A 144 -20.81 7.18 0.87
N LYS A 145 -21.12 6.11 1.61
CA LYS A 145 -21.95 6.20 2.83
C LYS A 145 -21.24 6.82 4.03
N ASP A 146 -19.92 6.83 4.03
CA ASP A 146 -19.08 7.32 5.12
C ASP A 146 -18.57 8.75 4.88
N LEU A 147 -19.01 9.40 3.79
CA LEU A 147 -18.70 10.79 3.50
C LEU A 147 -19.26 11.72 4.59
N THR A 148 -18.42 12.67 5.01
CA THR A 148 -18.84 13.81 5.83
C THR A 148 -19.71 14.78 5.01
N ASP A 149 -20.50 15.62 5.68
CA ASP A 149 -21.38 16.59 5.01
C ASP A 149 -20.60 17.53 4.10
N ASP A 150 -19.42 18.00 4.53
CA ASP A 150 -18.54 18.85 3.71
C ASP A 150 -18.07 18.13 2.42
N GLN A 151 -17.76 16.84 2.50
CA GLN A 151 -17.35 16.04 1.34
C GLN A 151 -18.49 15.76 0.37
N LYS A 152 -19.72 15.60 0.88
CA LYS A 152 -20.91 15.46 0.03
C LYS A 152 -21.20 16.77 -0.70
N GLU A 153 -21.15 17.89 0.01
CA GLU A 153 -21.32 19.22 -0.60
C GLU A 153 -20.25 19.48 -1.67
N GLU A 154 -19.02 19.04 -1.43
CA GLU A 154 -17.95 19.12 -2.43
C GLU A 154 -18.31 18.34 -3.71
N ILE A 155 -18.72 17.08 -3.61
CA ILE A 155 -19.12 16.27 -4.76
C ILE A 155 -20.34 16.88 -5.48
N GLU A 156 -21.38 17.23 -4.73
CA GLU A 156 -22.58 17.85 -5.29
C GLU A 156 -22.25 19.15 -6.03
N SER A 157 -21.31 19.95 -5.52
CA SER A 157 -20.91 21.21 -6.17
C SER A 157 -20.22 21.05 -7.53
N LYS A 158 -19.75 19.84 -7.88
CA LYS A 158 -19.08 19.54 -9.16
C LYS A 158 -20.03 19.47 -10.33
N TYR A 159 -21.29 19.14 -10.07
CA TYR A 159 -22.29 18.85 -11.09
C TYR A 159 -23.50 19.77 -10.92
N PRO A 160 -24.20 20.12 -12.01
CA PRO A 160 -25.45 20.86 -11.89
C PRO A 160 -26.58 19.95 -11.36
N ASP A 161 -27.53 20.56 -10.66
CA ASP A 161 -28.76 19.86 -10.27
C ASP A 161 -29.61 19.51 -11.50
N TRP A 162 -30.29 18.37 -11.43
CA TRP A 162 -31.24 17.95 -12.44
C TRP A 162 -32.47 18.89 -12.44
N GLU A 163 -32.88 19.33 -13.63
CA GLU A 163 -34.05 20.16 -13.84
C GLU A 163 -34.91 19.61 -14.99
N PRO A 164 -36.25 19.67 -14.91
CA PRO A 164 -37.13 19.33 -16.03
C PRO A 164 -37.03 20.38 -17.16
N ASP A 165 -37.46 20.00 -18.38
CA ASP A 165 -37.43 20.85 -19.58
C ASP A 165 -36.02 21.39 -19.92
N THR A 166 -34.98 20.61 -19.60
CA THR A 166 -33.57 20.95 -19.83
C THR A 166 -32.96 20.00 -20.87
N ASP A 167 -32.21 20.55 -21.82
CA ASP A 167 -31.48 19.75 -22.80
C ASP A 167 -30.19 19.19 -22.19
N TYR A 168 -30.11 17.86 -22.11
CA TYR A 168 -28.93 17.13 -21.65
C TYR A 168 -28.25 16.39 -22.79
N THR A 169 -26.93 16.29 -22.71
CA THR A 169 -26.09 15.55 -23.66
C THR A 169 -25.55 14.27 -23.03
N GLU A 170 -25.36 13.23 -23.83
CA GLU A 170 -24.69 11.99 -23.44
C GLU A 170 -23.34 12.28 -22.75
N GLY A 171 -23.07 11.59 -21.63
CA GLY A 171 -21.89 11.73 -20.79
C GLY A 171 -21.94 12.89 -19.78
N MET A 172 -23.00 13.71 -19.77
CA MET A 172 -23.17 14.74 -18.75
C MET A 172 -23.56 14.12 -17.41
N ILE A 173 -22.99 14.61 -16.31
CA ILE A 173 -23.35 14.19 -14.95
C ILE A 173 -24.22 15.26 -14.28
N VAL A 174 -25.26 14.85 -13.58
CA VAL A 174 -26.21 15.71 -12.84
C VAL A 174 -26.46 15.19 -11.43
N ASN A 175 -26.76 16.09 -10.49
CA ASN A 175 -27.23 15.70 -9.16
C ASN A 175 -28.74 15.52 -9.13
N PHE A 176 -29.20 14.44 -8.51
CA PHE A 176 -30.61 14.23 -8.21
C PHE A 176 -30.76 13.51 -6.88
N ASP A 177 -31.47 14.15 -5.94
CA ASP A 177 -31.72 13.62 -4.58
C ASP A 177 -30.43 13.16 -3.85
N GLY A 178 -29.36 13.94 -3.98
CA GLY A 178 -28.05 13.65 -3.36
C GLY A 178 -27.23 12.55 -4.07
N THR A 179 -27.66 12.12 -5.26
CA THR A 179 -26.99 11.09 -6.06
C THR A 179 -26.59 11.64 -7.43
N GLN A 180 -25.37 11.33 -7.88
CA GLN A 180 -24.89 11.69 -9.21
C GLN A 180 -25.35 10.67 -10.25
N TYR A 181 -25.89 11.16 -11.36
CA TYR A 181 -26.32 10.36 -12.49
C TYR A 181 -25.65 10.83 -13.78
N GLU A 182 -25.13 9.90 -14.56
CA GLU A 182 -24.64 10.14 -15.92
C GLU A 182 -25.77 9.97 -16.94
N VAL A 183 -25.84 10.90 -17.89
CA VAL A 183 -26.79 10.90 -19.00
C VAL A 183 -26.30 9.94 -20.08
N LEU A 184 -27.11 8.93 -20.41
CA LEU A 184 -26.77 7.88 -21.37
C LEU A 184 -27.08 8.23 -22.82
N SER A 185 -27.91 9.26 -23.07
CA SER A 185 -28.31 9.67 -24.42
C SER A 185 -28.79 11.11 -24.45
N ASP A 186 -28.52 11.83 -25.55
CA ASP A 186 -29.02 13.19 -25.78
C ASP A 186 -30.56 13.24 -25.69
N HIS A 187 -31.09 14.09 -24.82
CA HIS A 187 -32.54 14.27 -24.66
C HIS A 187 -32.89 15.59 -23.97
N THR A 188 -34.16 16.01 -24.08
CA THR A 188 -34.74 17.04 -23.21
C THR A 188 -35.43 16.34 -22.03
N SER A 189 -35.06 16.69 -20.80
CA SER A 189 -35.65 16.11 -19.58
C SER A 189 -37.15 16.40 -19.47
N GLN A 190 -37.89 15.49 -18.84
CA GLN A 190 -39.32 15.65 -18.56
C GLN A 190 -39.57 15.41 -17.07
N ALA A 191 -40.62 16.02 -16.53
CA ALA A 191 -40.96 15.89 -15.10
C ALA A 191 -41.16 14.43 -14.64
N ASP A 192 -41.62 13.54 -15.52
CA ASP A 192 -41.82 12.12 -15.25
C ASP A 192 -40.59 11.26 -15.62
N TRP A 193 -39.52 11.86 -16.14
CA TRP A 193 -38.25 11.21 -16.50
C TRP A 193 -37.19 11.49 -15.44
N LEU A 194 -37.48 11.06 -14.21
CA LEU A 194 -36.56 11.23 -13.10
C LEU A 194 -35.32 10.35 -13.31
N PRO A 195 -34.10 10.82 -12.96
CA PRO A 195 -32.89 10.03 -13.09
C PRO A 195 -32.95 8.66 -12.40
N SER A 196 -33.62 8.58 -11.24
CA SER A 196 -33.84 7.32 -10.51
C SER A 196 -34.78 6.33 -11.19
N ASP A 197 -35.68 6.81 -12.06
CA ASP A 197 -36.81 6.04 -12.59
C ASP A 197 -36.72 5.81 -14.10
N THR A 198 -35.71 6.37 -14.77
CA THR A 198 -35.50 6.26 -16.22
C THR A 198 -34.11 5.70 -16.57
N PRO A 199 -33.85 4.42 -16.26
CA PRO A 199 -32.56 3.76 -16.48
C PRO A 199 -32.12 3.70 -17.96
N ALA A 200 -33.03 3.93 -18.90
CA ALA A 200 -32.69 4.04 -20.32
C ALA A 200 -32.02 5.38 -20.69
N LEU A 201 -32.13 6.40 -19.83
CA LEU A 201 -31.61 7.76 -20.05
C LEU A 201 -30.53 8.14 -19.03
N TYR A 202 -30.52 7.50 -17.86
CA TYR A 202 -29.60 7.82 -16.78
C TYR A 202 -29.02 6.55 -16.17
N THR A 203 -27.77 6.62 -15.74
CA THR A 203 -27.14 5.58 -14.92
C THR A 203 -26.52 6.23 -13.69
N GLU A 204 -26.58 5.56 -12.55
CA GLU A 204 -25.97 6.08 -11.33
C GLU A 204 -24.45 6.05 -11.46
N VAL A 205 -23.79 7.16 -11.12
CA VAL A 205 -22.33 7.22 -11.09
C VAL A 205 -21.82 6.32 -9.97
N LYS A 206 -20.97 5.37 -10.32
CA LYS A 206 -20.48 4.30 -9.42
C LYS A 206 -19.27 4.72 -8.58
N GLN A 207 -18.48 5.62 -9.13
CA GLN A 207 -17.26 6.14 -8.52
C GLN A 207 -17.15 7.64 -8.75
N ASP A 208 -16.70 8.36 -7.74
CA ASP A 208 -16.41 9.79 -7.80
C ASP A 208 -15.05 10.06 -7.16
N SER A 209 -14.63 11.32 -7.11
CA SER A 209 -13.40 11.72 -6.45
C SER A 209 -13.56 13.06 -5.77
N LEU A 210 -12.92 13.23 -4.61
CA LEU A 210 -12.71 14.53 -3.99
C LEU A 210 -11.54 15.26 -4.67
N ASP A 211 -11.46 16.56 -4.48
CA ASP A 211 -10.43 17.44 -5.04
C ASP A 211 -9.03 17.11 -4.55
N ASP A 212 -8.92 16.46 -3.38
CA ASP A 212 -7.65 15.96 -2.83
C ASP A 212 -7.20 14.62 -3.44
N GLY A 213 -7.99 14.04 -4.35
CA GLY A 213 -7.70 12.78 -5.03
C GLY A 213 -8.20 11.53 -4.30
N THR A 214 -8.93 11.68 -3.19
CA THR A 214 -9.66 10.57 -2.53
C THR A 214 -10.73 10.04 -3.47
N GLU A 215 -10.71 8.74 -3.79
CA GLU A 215 -11.75 8.11 -4.59
C GLU A 215 -12.93 7.71 -3.69
N VAL A 216 -14.13 8.03 -4.15
CA VAL A 216 -15.39 7.71 -3.48
C VAL A 216 -16.03 6.54 -4.20
N ILE A 217 -16.20 5.44 -3.49
CA ILE A 217 -16.69 4.18 -4.04
C ILE A 217 -18.05 3.84 -3.45
N LYS A 218 -18.97 3.35 -4.29
CA LYS A 218 -20.29 2.87 -3.85
C LYS A 218 -20.30 1.37 -3.56
N ASP A 219 -21.28 0.94 -2.77
CA ASP A 219 -21.54 -0.49 -2.58
C ASP A 219 -21.98 -1.12 -3.92
N PHE A 220 -21.59 -2.37 -4.17
CA PHE A 220 -21.99 -3.08 -5.39
C PHE A 220 -23.52 -3.16 -5.49
N VAL A 221 -24.04 -2.72 -6.64
CA VAL A 221 -25.44 -2.90 -7.05
C VAL A 221 -25.47 -3.86 -8.22
N GLN A 222 -26.32 -4.89 -8.12
CA GLN A 222 -26.52 -5.88 -9.17
C GLN A 222 -27.11 -5.20 -10.42
N PRO A 223 -26.39 -5.21 -11.57
CA PRO A 223 -26.90 -4.63 -12.80
C PRO A 223 -28.22 -5.28 -13.25
N THR A 224 -29.10 -4.45 -13.80
CA THR A 224 -30.42 -4.83 -14.31
C THR A 224 -30.44 -4.94 -15.84
N GLY A 225 -29.42 -4.43 -16.53
CA GLY A 225 -29.21 -4.56 -17.96
C GLY A 225 -27.80 -4.16 -18.39
N ASN A 226 -27.62 -3.85 -19.68
CA ASN A 226 -26.32 -3.43 -20.21
C ASN A 226 -25.95 -1.97 -19.88
N HIS A 227 -26.90 -1.17 -19.40
CA HIS A 227 -26.71 0.27 -19.16
C HIS A 227 -26.12 0.57 -17.77
N ASP A 228 -26.11 -0.42 -16.89
CA ASP A 228 -25.63 -0.32 -15.51
C ASP A 228 -24.54 -1.36 -15.20
N THR A 229 -23.94 -2.00 -16.21
CA THR A 229 -22.76 -2.88 -16.06
C THR A 229 -21.50 -2.11 -15.69
N TYR A 230 -20.56 -2.76 -15.01
CA TYR A 230 -19.28 -2.16 -14.61
C TYR A 230 -18.24 -2.30 -15.73
N SER A 231 -17.55 -1.22 -16.03
CA SER A 231 -16.44 -1.21 -17.00
C SER A 231 -15.15 -1.69 -16.35
N GLN A 232 -14.14 -2.01 -17.16
CA GLN A 232 -12.82 -2.33 -16.63
C GLN A 232 -12.26 -1.13 -15.84
N GLY A 233 -11.81 -1.38 -14.61
CA GLY A 233 -11.27 -0.37 -13.70
C GLY A 233 -12.29 0.24 -12.73
N ASP A 234 -13.60 0.00 -12.93
CA ASP A 234 -14.63 0.40 -11.97
C ASP A 234 -14.43 -0.31 -10.63
N LYS A 235 -14.61 0.42 -9.53
CA LYS A 235 -14.48 -0.12 -8.18
C LYS A 235 -15.82 -0.15 -7.47
N VAL A 236 -16.00 -1.17 -6.62
CA VAL A 236 -17.18 -1.34 -5.77
C VAL A 236 -16.79 -1.86 -4.41
N ILE A 237 -17.63 -1.61 -3.41
CA ILE A 237 -17.55 -2.25 -2.12
C ILE A 237 -18.52 -3.43 -2.07
N PHE A 238 -17.99 -4.62 -1.82
CA PHE A 238 -18.78 -5.85 -1.73
C PHE A 238 -18.33 -6.64 -0.50
N ASN A 239 -19.28 -6.98 0.38
CA ASN A 239 -19.01 -7.67 1.65
C ASN A 239 -17.96 -7.00 2.56
N GLY A 240 -17.75 -5.69 2.41
CA GLY A 240 -16.81 -4.91 3.24
C GLY A 240 -15.39 -4.82 2.68
N GLU A 241 -15.13 -5.43 1.53
CA GLU A 241 -13.86 -5.35 0.79
C GLU A 241 -14.05 -4.55 -0.50
N VAL A 242 -12.96 -3.98 -1.02
CA VAL A 242 -12.99 -3.23 -2.29
C VAL A 242 -12.57 -4.14 -3.44
N TYR A 243 -13.39 -4.19 -4.47
CA TYR A 243 -13.13 -4.93 -5.70
C TYR A 243 -13.06 -3.99 -6.90
N GLU A 244 -12.06 -4.21 -7.77
CA GLU A 244 -11.91 -3.56 -9.07
C GLU A 244 -12.34 -4.55 -10.17
N SER A 245 -13.22 -4.11 -11.08
CA SER A 245 -13.60 -4.89 -12.25
C SER A 245 -12.41 -4.99 -13.21
N ILE A 246 -12.08 -6.20 -13.68
CA ILE A 246 -10.96 -6.41 -14.62
C ILE A 246 -11.42 -6.58 -16.07
N VAL A 247 -12.72 -6.51 -16.33
CA VAL A 247 -13.34 -6.65 -17.65
C VAL A 247 -14.38 -5.55 -17.88
N ASP A 248 -14.64 -5.22 -19.14
CA ASP A 248 -15.77 -4.39 -19.55
C ASP A 248 -17.09 -5.17 -19.48
N ASP A 249 -18.20 -4.43 -19.39
CA ASP A 249 -19.57 -4.97 -19.33
C ASP A 249 -19.79 -6.01 -18.21
N ASN A 250 -19.10 -5.86 -17.08
CA ASN A 250 -19.18 -6.77 -15.95
C ASN A 250 -20.54 -6.63 -15.24
N ALA A 251 -21.33 -7.70 -15.30
CA ALA A 251 -22.72 -7.72 -14.84
C ALA A 251 -22.95 -8.53 -13.56
N TYR A 252 -21.91 -9.15 -12.99
CA TYR A 252 -22.07 -10.13 -11.90
C TYR A 252 -21.23 -9.74 -10.68
N SER A 253 -21.72 -10.12 -9.51
CA SER A 253 -21.05 -9.82 -8.24
C SER A 253 -19.68 -10.52 -8.13
N PRO A 254 -18.79 -10.07 -7.23
CA PRO A 254 -17.54 -10.79 -6.92
C PRO A 254 -17.75 -12.24 -6.46
N ASP A 255 -18.90 -12.58 -5.86
CA ASP A 255 -19.22 -13.96 -5.48
C ASP A 255 -19.64 -14.82 -6.69
N ASP A 256 -20.40 -14.23 -7.62
CA ASP A 256 -20.96 -14.95 -8.77
C ASP A 256 -19.97 -15.09 -9.93
N SER A 257 -19.03 -14.16 -10.08
CA SER A 257 -17.99 -14.18 -11.13
C SER A 257 -16.66 -13.61 -10.61
N PRO A 258 -16.03 -14.26 -9.61
CA PRO A 258 -14.81 -13.78 -8.96
C PRO A 258 -13.65 -13.57 -9.94
N GLU A 259 -13.63 -14.29 -11.07
CA GLU A 259 -12.62 -14.14 -12.12
C GLU A 259 -12.66 -12.78 -12.82
N ASN A 260 -13.77 -12.04 -12.72
CA ASN A 260 -13.92 -10.70 -13.32
C ASN A 260 -13.59 -9.57 -12.34
N TRP A 261 -13.19 -9.90 -11.11
CA TRP A 261 -12.90 -8.94 -10.06
C TRP A 261 -11.51 -9.17 -9.46
N LYS A 262 -10.87 -8.08 -9.06
CA LYS A 262 -9.61 -8.08 -8.34
C LYS A 262 -9.83 -7.38 -7.00
N ILE A 263 -9.53 -8.07 -5.90
CA ILE A 263 -9.53 -7.46 -4.57
C ILE A 263 -8.40 -6.42 -4.46
N ILE A 264 -8.73 -5.25 -3.94
CA ILE A 264 -7.80 -4.12 -3.77
C ILE A 264 -7.52 -3.88 -2.29
N GLN A 265 -8.51 -4.07 -1.42
CA GLN A 265 -8.42 -3.82 0.01
C GLN A 265 -9.42 -4.67 0.81
#